data_AF-A0A4U3MES0-F1
#
_entry.id   AF-A0A4U3MES0-F1
#
_cell.length_a   1.000
_cell.length_b   1.000
_cell.length_c   1.000
_cell.angle_alpha   90.00
_cell.angle_beta   90.00
_cell.angle_gamma   90.00
#
_symmetry.space_group_name_H-M   'P 1'
#
loop_
_entity.id
_entity.type
_entity.pdbx_description
1 polymer ?
#
loop_
_entity_poly.entity_id
_entity_poly.type
_entity_poly.pdbx_seq_one_letter_code
_entity_poly.pdbx_strand_id
1 'polypeptide(L)'
;MIKTALATVIVAAGLGLAAPAPASAAQTDHCYPGYICFYPQANFQGEMTSHYNPWWFGCGDIPGGGTARSVVNNDDQTWTLYAGSSVGPRMCNGRQVKIGPGTSNADLGFDAIAWN
;
A
#
# COMPACT_ATOMS: atom_id res chain seq x y z
N MET A 1 31.94 -24.91 59.03
CA MET A 1 31.66 -25.58 57.75
C MET A 1 30.70 -24.69 56.97
N ILE A 2 31.20 -23.93 55.99
CA ILE A 2 30.40 -22.98 55.21
C ILE A 2 30.21 -23.60 53.82
N LYS A 3 28.95 -23.82 53.42
CA LYS A 3 28.57 -24.38 52.11
C LYS A 3 28.52 -23.26 51.08
N THR A 4 29.43 -23.31 50.12
CA THR A 4 29.47 -22.45 48.93
C THR A 4 28.37 -22.88 47.96
N ALA A 5 27.44 -21.98 47.61
CA ALA A 5 26.50 -22.20 46.53
C ALA A 5 26.91 -21.33 45.33
N LEU A 6 27.36 -21.98 44.25
CA LEU A 6 27.62 -21.37 42.96
C LEU A 6 26.28 -21.13 42.26
N ALA A 7 25.90 -19.87 42.06
CA ALA A 7 24.75 -19.51 41.23
C ALA A 7 25.22 -19.25 39.80
N THR A 8 24.88 -20.15 38.89
CA THR A 8 25.12 -20.03 37.45
C THR A 8 24.15 -19.01 36.87
N VAL A 9 24.65 -17.86 36.42
CA VAL A 9 23.85 -16.87 35.66
C VAL A 9 23.85 -17.28 34.19
N ILE A 10 22.71 -17.75 33.69
CA ILE A 10 22.47 -17.96 32.27
C ILE A 10 22.08 -16.60 31.67
N VAL A 11 22.99 -15.99 30.90
CA VAL A 11 22.67 -14.81 30.09
C VAL A 11 22.00 -15.31 28.81
N ALA A 12 20.69 -15.16 28.72
CA ALA A 12 19.94 -15.39 27.49
C ALA A 12 20.28 -14.28 26.48
N ALA A 13 20.94 -14.65 25.38
CA ALA A 13 21.15 -13.78 24.23
C ALA A 13 19.78 -13.48 23.60
N GLY A 14 19.24 -12.29 23.87
CA GLY A 14 18.07 -11.77 23.18
C GLY A 14 18.40 -11.56 21.71
N LEU A 15 17.96 -12.48 20.86
CA LEU A 15 17.78 -12.24 19.43
C LEU A 15 16.70 -11.16 19.29
N GLY A 16 17.14 -9.90 19.22
CA GLY A 16 16.30 -8.78 18.86
C GLY A 16 15.77 -9.01 17.45
N LEU A 17 14.51 -9.43 17.37
CA LEU A 17 13.72 -9.33 16.14
C LEU A 17 13.57 -7.84 15.84
N ALA A 18 14.48 -7.30 15.04
CA ALA A 18 14.24 -6.00 14.41
C ALA A 18 12.99 -6.16 13.55
N ALA A 19 11.87 -5.59 13.99
CA ALA A 19 10.72 -5.42 13.13
C ALA A 19 11.19 -4.71 11.86
N PRO A 20 10.80 -5.16 10.65
CA PRO A 20 11.12 -4.40 9.44
C PRO A 20 10.55 -3.00 9.64
N ALA A 21 11.45 -2.00 9.70
CA ALA A 21 11.05 -0.61 9.67
C ALA A 21 10.19 -0.41 8.42
N PRO A 22 9.12 0.40 8.48
CA PRO A 22 8.37 0.74 7.27
C PRO A 22 9.38 1.29 6.27
N ALA A 23 9.51 0.62 5.14
CA ALA A 23 10.31 1.14 4.04
C ALA A 23 9.67 2.47 3.66
N SER A 24 10.30 3.58 4.03
CA SER A 24 9.96 4.89 3.49
C SER A 24 10.04 4.77 1.98
N ALA A 25 8.87 4.82 1.34
CA ALA A 25 8.72 4.72 -0.10
C ALA A 25 9.73 5.64 -0.78
N ALA A 26 10.46 5.11 -1.75
CA ALA A 26 11.23 5.92 -2.68
C ALA A 26 10.34 7.06 -3.15
N GLN A 27 10.81 8.29 -2.95
CA GLN A 27 10.10 9.50 -3.31
C GLN A 27 9.71 9.41 -4.78
N THR A 28 8.41 9.29 -5.03
CA THR A 28 7.84 9.23 -6.36
C THR A 28 7.80 10.67 -6.85
N ASP A 29 8.89 11.13 -7.48
CA ASP A 29 9.09 12.51 -7.97
C ASP A 29 7.99 13.04 -8.92
N HIS A 30 6.94 12.25 -9.19
CA HIS A 30 5.85 12.57 -10.10
C HIS A 30 4.44 12.39 -9.52
N CYS A 31 4.28 12.05 -8.24
CA CYS A 31 2.94 12.00 -7.63
C CYS A 31 2.55 13.35 -7.00
N TYR A 32 1.94 14.22 -7.79
CA TYR A 32 1.59 15.58 -7.37
C TYR A 32 0.54 15.62 -6.24
N PRO A 33 0.54 16.66 -5.39
CA PRO A 33 -0.52 16.86 -4.40
C PRO A 33 -1.91 16.92 -5.06
N GLY A 34 -2.90 16.27 -4.45
CA GLY A 34 -4.27 16.16 -4.97
C GLY A 34 -4.48 15.02 -5.98
N TYR A 35 -3.48 14.16 -6.16
CA TYR A 35 -3.55 13.01 -7.04
C TYR A 35 -3.34 11.69 -6.29
N ILE A 36 -4.00 10.66 -6.80
CA ILE A 36 -3.63 9.27 -6.56
C ILE A 36 -2.82 8.76 -7.76
N CYS A 37 -1.76 8.01 -7.48
CA CYS A 37 -0.81 7.52 -8.48
C CYS A 37 -0.73 6.00 -8.42
N PHE A 38 -0.88 5.39 -9.58
CA PHE A 38 -0.98 3.95 -9.78
C PHE A 38 0.26 3.44 -10.49
N TYR A 39 0.79 2.33 -10.00
CA TYR A 39 1.97 1.66 -10.54
C TYR A 39 1.61 0.23 -10.92
N PRO A 40 1.93 -0.25 -12.13
CA PRO A 40 1.56 -1.58 -12.59
C PRO A 40 2.35 -2.70 -11.88
N GLN A 41 3.45 -2.37 -11.20
CA GLN A 41 4.26 -3.32 -10.45
C GLN A 41 4.35 -2.94 -8.97
N ALA A 42 4.74 -3.91 -8.14
CA ALA A 42 4.99 -3.68 -6.72
C ALA A 42 6.19 -2.74 -6.53
N ASN A 43 6.31 -2.16 -5.33
CA ASN A 43 7.39 -1.27 -4.93
C ASN A 43 7.56 -0.05 -5.86
N PHE A 44 6.42 0.48 -6.35
CA PHE A 44 6.34 1.70 -7.14
C PHE A 44 7.12 1.63 -8.47
N GLN A 45 7.13 0.45 -9.09
CA GLN A 45 7.83 0.21 -10.35
C GLN A 45 6.90 0.28 -11.57
N GLY A 46 7.49 0.55 -12.74
CA GLY A 46 6.79 0.68 -14.01
C GLY A 46 6.33 2.10 -14.31
N GLU A 47 5.71 2.28 -15.47
CA GLU A 47 5.16 3.58 -15.90
C GLU A 47 3.96 3.94 -15.03
N MET A 48 4.07 5.08 -14.34
CA MET A 48 3.04 5.58 -13.45
C MET A 48 1.91 6.23 -14.23
N THR A 49 0.68 5.91 -13.85
CA THR A 49 -0.50 6.70 -14.24
C THR A 49 -1.07 7.38 -13.01
N SER A 50 -1.66 8.57 -13.18
CA SER A 50 -2.26 9.31 -12.07
C SER A 50 -3.69 9.70 -12.38
N HIS A 51 -4.45 9.91 -11.32
CA HIS A 51 -5.79 10.44 -11.40
C HIS A 51 -5.93 11.58 -10.39
N TYR A 52 -6.46 12.70 -10.87
CA TYR A 52 -6.78 13.83 -10.00
C TYR A 52 -8.08 13.51 -9.28
N ASN A 53 -8.14 13.82 -7.98
CA ASN A 53 -9.34 13.65 -7.17
C ASN A 53 -10.59 14.26 -7.85
N PRO A 54 -11.54 13.45 -8.33
CA PRO A 54 -12.76 13.97 -8.95
C PRO A 54 -13.70 14.49 -7.87
N TRP A 55 -14.36 15.61 -8.15
CA TRP A 55 -15.39 16.17 -7.26
C TRP A 55 -16.65 15.29 -7.11
N TRP A 56 -16.74 14.18 -7.85
CA TRP A 56 -17.87 13.26 -7.85
C TRP A 56 -17.39 11.83 -7.62
N PHE A 57 -18.03 11.14 -6.68
CA PHE A 57 -17.72 9.76 -6.33
C PHE A 57 -18.38 8.80 -7.31
N GLY A 58 -17.57 7.98 -7.96
CA GLY A 58 -18.02 6.95 -8.89
C GLY A 58 -16.95 5.89 -9.07
N CYS A 59 -17.37 4.68 -9.40
CA CYS A 59 -16.43 3.63 -9.74
C CYS A 59 -15.74 3.97 -11.08
N GLY A 60 -14.43 4.07 -11.08
CA GLY A 60 -13.62 4.32 -12.27
C GLY A 60 -12.61 3.21 -12.54
N ASP A 61 -12.12 3.14 -13.77
CA ASP A 61 -10.99 2.27 -14.14
C ASP A 61 -9.65 2.90 -13.76
N ILE A 62 -8.67 2.05 -13.44
CA ILE A 62 -7.28 2.49 -13.36
C ILE A 62 -6.90 3.14 -14.72
N PRO A 63 -6.40 4.40 -14.71
CA PRO A 63 -6.15 5.14 -15.95
C PRO A 63 -5.20 4.41 -16.90
N GLY A 64 -5.40 4.62 -18.21
CA GLY A 64 -4.62 3.97 -19.26
C GLY A 64 -5.07 2.55 -19.61
N GLY A 65 -6.20 2.08 -19.07
CA GLY A 65 -6.70 0.72 -19.29
C GLY A 65 -5.82 -0.36 -18.64
N GLY A 66 -5.01 0.05 -17.66
CA GLY A 66 -4.03 -0.79 -17.00
C GLY A 66 -4.52 -1.39 -15.68
N THR A 67 -3.56 -1.87 -14.90
CA THR A 67 -3.79 -2.34 -13.53
C THR A 67 -2.83 -1.66 -12.58
N ALA A 68 -3.13 -1.68 -11.28
CA ALA A 68 -2.25 -1.18 -10.24
C ALA A 68 -1.87 -2.31 -9.28
N ARG A 69 -0.57 -2.47 -9.04
CA ARG A 69 0.00 -3.38 -8.05
C ARG A 69 0.58 -2.64 -6.83
N SER A 70 0.92 -1.37 -6.98
CA SER A 70 1.24 -0.46 -5.88
C SER A 70 0.67 0.93 -6.14
N VAL A 71 0.53 1.72 -5.08
CA VAL A 71 -0.19 3.00 -5.14
C VAL A 71 0.37 4.00 -4.14
N VAL A 72 0.37 5.27 -4.54
CA VAL A 72 0.60 6.42 -3.66
C VAL A 72 -0.64 7.28 -3.71
N ASN A 73 -1.23 7.56 -2.56
CA ASN A 73 -2.28 8.55 -2.45
C ASN A 73 -1.72 9.84 -1.85
N ASN A 74 -1.51 10.84 -2.71
CA ASN A 74 -1.06 12.17 -2.30
C ASN A 74 -2.22 13.19 -2.32
N ASP A 75 -3.45 12.70 -2.16
CA ASP A 75 -4.64 13.53 -2.02
C ASP A 75 -5.20 13.55 -0.59
N ASP A 76 -6.34 14.22 -0.43
CA ASP A 76 -7.05 14.45 0.82
C ASP A 76 -8.25 13.51 1.05
N GLN A 77 -8.43 12.48 0.22
CA GLN A 77 -9.53 11.53 0.26
C GLN A 77 -9.05 10.08 0.47
N THR A 78 -9.99 9.21 0.86
CA THR A 78 -9.70 7.78 0.98
C THR A 78 -10.20 7.09 -0.28
N TRP A 79 -9.33 6.30 -0.91
CA TRP A 79 -9.66 5.52 -2.10
C TRP A 79 -9.84 4.06 -1.75
N THR A 80 -10.77 3.40 -2.41
CA THR A 80 -10.90 1.95 -2.38
C THR A 80 -10.51 1.40 -3.74
N LEU A 81 -9.51 0.52 -3.78
CA LEU A 81 -9.07 -0.16 -4.99
C LEU A 81 -9.63 -1.57 -5.04
N TYR A 82 -10.03 -2.01 -6.23
CA TYR A 82 -10.76 -3.26 -6.45
C TYR A 82 -10.07 -4.12 -7.50
N ALA A 83 -10.03 -5.43 -7.26
CA ALA A 83 -9.62 -6.44 -8.25
C ALA A 83 -10.68 -6.69 -9.33
N GLY A 84 -11.93 -6.33 -9.04
CA GLY A 84 -13.08 -6.53 -9.91
C GLY A 84 -13.43 -5.29 -10.74
N SER A 85 -14.22 -5.53 -11.80
CA SER A 85 -14.38 -4.59 -12.92
C SER A 85 -15.15 -3.33 -12.55
N SER A 86 -14.88 -2.24 -13.27
CA SER A 86 -15.69 -1.02 -13.26
C SER A 86 -16.91 -1.09 -14.20
N VAL A 87 -17.03 -2.09 -15.08
CA VAL A 87 -18.08 -2.16 -16.11
C VAL A 87 -19.17 -3.21 -15.80
N GLY A 88 -20.42 -2.83 -16.08
CA GLY A 88 -21.60 -3.68 -15.94
C GLY A 88 -22.33 -3.53 -14.58
N PRO A 89 -23.30 -4.40 -14.27
CA PRO A 89 -24.17 -4.26 -13.09
C PRO A 89 -23.46 -4.50 -11.74
N ARG A 90 -22.15 -4.81 -11.73
CA ARG A 90 -21.34 -5.01 -10.53
C ARG A 90 -20.03 -4.21 -10.64
N MET A 91 -20.14 -2.89 -10.64
CA MET A 91 -18.99 -1.98 -10.62
C MET A 91 -18.30 -2.05 -9.25
N CYS A 92 -16.97 -2.00 -9.21
CA CYS A 92 -16.16 -1.95 -7.98
C CYS A 92 -16.49 -3.07 -7.00
N ASN A 93 -16.15 -4.30 -7.38
CA ASN A 93 -16.43 -5.50 -6.62
C ASN A 93 -15.18 -6.37 -6.41
N GLY A 94 -15.36 -7.49 -5.69
CA GLY A 94 -14.29 -8.45 -5.46
C GLY A 94 -13.34 -8.03 -4.33
N ARG A 95 -12.09 -8.50 -4.40
CA ARG A 95 -11.06 -8.17 -3.41
C ARG A 95 -10.76 -6.67 -3.46
N GLN A 96 -10.67 -6.05 -2.29
CA GLN A 96 -10.47 -4.61 -2.19
C GLN A 96 -9.47 -4.23 -1.10
N VAL A 97 -8.95 -3.01 -1.19
CA VAL A 97 -8.09 -2.38 -0.18
C VAL A 97 -8.35 -0.89 -0.13
N LYS A 98 -8.32 -0.31 1.07
CA LYS A 98 -8.45 1.15 1.27
C LYS A 98 -7.08 1.79 1.38
N ILE A 99 -6.92 2.94 0.74
CA ILE A 99 -5.72 3.76 0.76
C ILE A 99 -6.11 5.12 1.34
N GLY A 100 -5.58 5.44 2.52
CA GLY A 100 -5.90 6.69 3.21
C GLY A 100 -5.21 7.91 2.59
N PRO A 101 -5.63 9.12 2.94
CA PRO A 101 -4.97 10.37 2.53
C PRO A 101 -3.50 10.39 2.92
N GLY A 102 -2.63 10.83 2.01
CA GLY A 102 -1.18 10.93 2.25
C GLY A 102 -0.46 9.60 2.52
N THR A 103 -1.09 8.46 2.21
CA THR A 103 -0.51 7.12 2.44
C THR A 103 -0.13 6.44 1.14
N SER A 104 0.68 5.39 1.26
CA SER A 104 1.07 4.54 0.13
C SER A 104 0.97 3.08 0.49
N ASN A 105 0.76 2.22 -0.51
CA ASN A 105 0.91 0.78 -0.38
C ASN A 105 1.83 0.25 -1.47
N ALA A 106 2.97 -0.33 -1.05
CA ALA A 106 3.99 -0.85 -1.94
C ALA A 106 3.61 -2.19 -2.58
N ASP A 107 2.62 -2.92 -2.05
CA ASP A 107 2.06 -4.12 -2.69
C ASP A 107 0.62 -4.35 -2.21
N LEU A 108 -0.33 -4.19 -3.12
CA LEU A 108 -1.75 -4.45 -2.83
C LEU A 108 -2.03 -5.95 -2.59
N GLY A 109 -1.12 -6.83 -3.03
CA GLY A 109 -1.29 -8.28 -3.03
C GLY A 109 -2.26 -8.80 -4.09
N PHE A 110 -2.73 -7.93 -4.99
CA PHE A 110 -3.52 -8.23 -6.19
C PHE A 110 -3.35 -7.10 -7.22
N ASP A 111 -3.69 -7.36 -8.48
CA ASP A 111 -3.79 -6.31 -9.51
C ASP A 111 -5.15 -5.65 -9.39
N ALA A 112 -5.18 -4.39 -8.94
CA ALA A 112 -6.38 -3.58 -8.94
C ALA A 112 -6.67 -3.09 -10.36
N ILE A 113 -7.95 -3.10 -10.74
CA ILE A 113 -8.42 -2.67 -12.07
C ILE A 113 -9.42 -1.51 -11.98
N ALA A 114 -10.02 -1.29 -10.81
CA ALA A 114 -10.97 -0.21 -10.58
C ALA A 114 -10.73 0.49 -9.23
N TRP A 115 -11.29 1.70 -9.10
CA TRP A 115 -11.22 2.53 -7.91
C TRP A 115 -12.58 3.18 -7.61
N ASN A 116 -12.80 3.57 -6.35
CA ASN A 116 -13.93 4.38 -5.87
C ASN A 116 -13.53 5.19 -4.64
#